data_AF-A0A522YBT1-F1
#
_entry.id   AF-A0A522YBT1-F1
#
_cell.length_a   1.000
_cell.length_b   1.000
_cell.length_c   1.000
_cell.angle_alpha   90.00
_cell.angle_beta   90.00
_cell.angle_gamma   90.00
#
_symmetry.space_group_name_H-M   'P 1'
#
loop_
_entity.id
_entity.type
_entity.pdbx_description
1 polymer ?
#
loop_
_entity_poly.entity_id
_entity_poly.type
_entity_poly.pdbx_seq_one_letter_code
_entity_poly.pdbx_strand_id
1 'polypeptide(L)'
;MERAIFITKTENIRYVGLEYGRLYFGNEFCERLIPSISDIKFIAEFIMQRKIDFTFVTPYVTNQGIDILRALFEYISKNLPETEIVVNDWGVLKMLKDEFSFAKLSLGRLLTKQERDPRSVYLKNKVSFDMMEHFRGLYVDSLPVRDFLKGMGISRVELDNSLQGITRADPLLNASLHFPFVF
;
A
#
# COMPACT_ATOMS: atom_id res chain seq x y z
N MET A 1 16.10 -3.19 8.04
CA MET A 1 14.99 -2.96 7.10
C MET A 1 14.04 -4.15 7.27
N GLU A 2 12.78 -3.89 7.61
CA GLU A 2 11.76 -4.95 7.72
C GLU A 2 11.58 -5.64 6.36
N ARG A 3 11.36 -6.96 6.36
CA ARG A 3 10.99 -7.72 5.18
C ARG A 3 9.55 -8.17 5.30
N ALA A 4 8.78 -7.92 4.26
CA ALA A 4 7.39 -8.34 4.14
C ALA A 4 7.20 -9.22 2.91
N ILE A 5 6.19 -10.08 2.95
CA ILE A 5 5.73 -10.84 1.79
C ILE A 5 4.30 -10.43 1.47
N PHE A 6 4.02 -10.27 0.17
CA PHE A 6 2.69 -9.94 -0.32
C PHE A 6 2.09 -11.13 -1.07
N ILE A 7 0.98 -11.65 -0.55
CA ILE A 7 0.16 -12.66 -1.21
C ILE A 7 -1.25 -12.12 -1.47
N THR A 8 -1.87 -12.53 -2.57
CA THR A 8 -3.23 -12.11 -2.94
C THR A 8 -4.28 -13.21 -2.76
N LYS A 9 -3.84 -14.42 -2.41
CA LYS A 9 -4.67 -15.60 -2.22
C LYS A 9 -4.21 -16.40 -1.01
N THR A 10 -5.14 -17.02 -0.30
CA THR A 10 -4.86 -17.85 0.89
C THR A 10 -3.99 -19.07 0.58
N GLU A 11 -4.12 -19.65 -0.62
CA GLU A 11 -3.27 -20.78 -1.08
C GLU A 11 -1.77 -20.46 -1.07
N ASN A 12 -1.40 -19.19 -1.15
CA ASN A 12 -0.01 -18.71 -1.18
C ASN A 12 0.59 -18.55 0.23
N ILE A 13 -0.17 -18.83 1.29
CA ILE A 13 0.33 -18.76 2.68
C ILE A 13 1.56 -19.65 2.92
N ARG A 14 1.67 -20.73 2.14
CA ARG A 14 2.83 -21.66 2.14
C ARG A 14 4.16 -20.99 1.81
N TYR A 15 4.14 -19.81 1.17
CA TYR A 15 5.35 -19.05 0.85
C TYR A 15 5.78 -18.11 1.99
N VAL A 16 4.97 -17.96 3.03
CA VAL A 16 5.30 -17.10 4.17
C VAL A 16 6.30 -17.80 5.09
N GLY A 17 7.59 -17.60 4.76
CA GLY A 17 8.73 -18.07 5.54
C GLY A 17 8.89 -17.37 6.89
N LEU A 18 9.93 -17.77 7.64
CA LEU A 18 10.25 -17.19 8.97
C LEU A 18 11.03 -15.87 8.85
N GLU A 19 11.56 -15.58 7.68
CA GLU A 19 12.32 -14.37 7.35
C GLU A 19 11.47 -13.11 7.20
N TYR A 20 10.13 -13.26 7.13
CA TYR A 20 9.19 -12.16 6.98
C TYR A 20 8.59 -11.78 8.32
N GLY A 21 8.75 -10.51 8.70
CA GLY A 21 8.12 -9.94 9.91
C GLY A 21 6.68 -9.48 9.68
N ARG A 22 6.27 -9.34 8.42
CA ARG A 22 4.97 -8.78 8.03
C ARG A 22 4.38 -9.49 6.82
N LEU A 23 3.07 -9.70 6.85
CA LEU A 23 2.26 -10.23 5.74
C LEU A 23 1.37 -9.14 5.16
N TYR A 24 1.50 -8.89 3.87
CA TYR A 24 0.55 -8.11 3.09
C TYR A 24 -0.47 -9.07 2.46
N PHE A 25 -1.76 -8.76 2.59
CA PHE A 25 -2.85 -9.54 2.00
C PHE A 25 -3.92 -8.64 1.40
N GLY A 26 -4.46 -9.03 0.25
CA GLY A 26 -5.49 -8.29 -0.46
C GLY A 26 -5.13 -8.09 -1.92
N ASN A 27 -5.70 -7.05 -2.54
CA ASN A 27 -5.45 -6.74 -3.93
C ASN A 27 -5.40 -5.22 -4.13
N GLU A 28 -4.47 -4.72 -4.91
CA GLU A 28 -4.32 -3.28 -5.15
C GLU A 28 -5.15 -2.77 -6.33
N PHE A 29 -5.54 -3.64 -7.26
CA PHE A 29 -5.97 -3.22 -8.59
C PHE A 29 -7.41 -3.58 -8.93
N CYS A 30 -7.97 -4.67 -8.39
CA CYS A 30 -9.23 -5.22 -8.84
C CYS A 30 -10.23 -5.40 -7.69
N GLU A 31 -11.37 -4.70 -7.75
CA GLU A 31 -12.43 -4.85 -6.75
C GLU A 31 -13.01 -6.28 -6.69
N ARG A 32 -13.02 -7.00 -7.82
CA ARG A 32 -13.51 -8.39 -7.87
C ARG A 32 -12.60 -9.38 -7.16
N LEU A 33 -11.39 -8.95 -6.80
CA LEU A 33 -10.42 -9.72 -6.04
C LEU A 33 -10.31 -9.24 -4.58
N ILE A 34 -11.26 -8.44 -4.10
CA ILE A 34 -11.40 -8.16 -2.67
C ILE A 34 -11.60 -9.51 -1.95
N PRO A 35 -10.78 -9.85 -0.95
CA PRO A 35 -10.91 -11.12 -0.23
C PRO A 35 -12.25 -11.26 0.47
N SER A 36 -12.71 -12.49 0.62
CA SER A 36 -13.90 -12.78 1.42
C SER A 36 -13.60 -12.64 2.92
N ILE A 37 -14.66 -12.53 3.73
CA ILE A 37 -14.51 -12.53 5.19
C ILE A 37 -13.88 -13.84 5.71
N SER A 38 -14.13 -14.97 5.06
CA SER A 38 -13.50 -16.26 5.37
C SER A 38 -12.00 -16.23 5.09
N ASP A 39 -11.56 -15.57 4.02
CA ASP A 39 -10.13 -15.41 3.73
C ASP A 39 -9.45 -14.56 4.81
N ILE A 40 -10.09 -13.46 5.25
CA ILE A 40 -9.56 -12.62 6.32
C ILE A 40 -9.45 -13.40 7.64
N LYS A 41 -10.45 -14.19 8.00
CA LYS A 41 -10.42 -15.05 9.20
C LYS A 41 -9.28 -16.07 9.15
N PHE A 42 -9.11 -16.73 8.01
CA PHE A 42 -8.02 -17.69 7.82
C PHE A 42 -6.64 -17.02 7.98
N ILE A 43 -6.46 -15.84 7.37
CA ILE A 43 -5.22 -15.08 7.51
C ILE A 43 -5.02 -14.62 8.95
N ALA A 44 -6.08 -14.18 9.64
CA ALA A 44 -6.05 -13.78 11.05
C ALA A 44 -5.50 -14.89 11.96
N GLU A 45 -6.01 -16.12 11.81
CA GLU A 45 -5.53 -17.28 12.57
C GLU A 45 -4.04 -17.52 12.33
N PHE A 46 -3.60 -17.47 11.07
CA PHE A 46 -2.19 -17.67 10.71
C PHE A 46 -1.28 -16.60 11.32
N ILE A 47 -1.60 -15.31 11.19
CA ILE A 47 -0.75 -14.23 11.69
C ILE A 47 -0.67 -14.24 13.22
N MET A 48 -1.75 -14.60 13.93
CA MET A 48 -1.74 -14.74 15.39
C MET A 48 -0.86 -15.90 15.84
N GLN A 49 -0.95 -17.05 15.17
CA GLN A 49 -0.10 -18.21 15.47
C GLN A 49 1.39 -17.91 15.24
N ARG A 50 1.70 -17.18 14.15
CA ARG A 50 3.07 -16.84 13.76
C ARG A 50 3.63 -15.59 14.43
N LYS A 51 2.76 -14.79 15.07
CA LYS A 51 3.10 -13.48 15.65
C LYS A 51 3.79 -12.56 14.64
N ILE A 52 3.24 -12.50 13.43
CA ILE A 52 3.72 -11.59 12.36
C ILE A 52 2.74 -10.44 12.19
N ASP A 53 3.28 -9.27 11.82
CA ASP A 53 2.46 -8.10 11.58
C ASP A 53 1.61 -8.27 10.32
N PHE A 54 0.49 -7.54 10.27
CA PHE A 54 -0.46 -7.64 9.18
C PHE A 54 -0.74 -6.30 8.51
N THR A 55 -0.77 -6.34 7.19
CA THR A 55 -1.17 -5.24 6.33
C THR A 55 -2.25 -5.70 5.37
N PHE A 56 -3.43 -5.09 5.44
CA PHE A 56 -4.51 -5.33 4.50
C PHE A 56 -4.47 -4.31 3.36
N VAL A 57 -4.52 -4.80 2.13
CA VAL A 57 -4.34 -4.00 0.92
C VAL A 57 -5.65 -3.88 0.16
N THR A 58 -6.14 -2.66 -0.03
CA THR A 58 -7.40 -2.41 -0.71
C THR A 58 -7.20 -2.00 -2.17
N PRO A 59 -8.13 -2.34 -3.07
CA PRO A 59 -8.06 -1.90 -4.45
C PRO A 59 -8.68 -0.52 -4.65
N TYR A 60 -8.57 -0.01 -5.88
CA TYR A 60 -9.50 1.01 -6.39
C TYR A 60 -10.90 0.40 -6.54
N VAL A 61 -11.95 1.08 -6.08
CA VAL A 61 -13.29 0.47 -5.93
C VAL A 61 -14.42 1.38 -6.38
N THR A 62 -15.55 0.75 -6.73
CA THR A 62 -16.84 1.44 -6.87
C THR A 62 -17.55 1.57 -5.52
N ASN A 63 -18.73 2.21 -5.47
CA ASN A 63 -19.56 2.23 -4.26
C ASN A 63 -19.89 0.82 -3.75
N GLN A 64 -20.10 -0.16 -4.65
CA GLN A 64 -20.32 -1.54 -4.24
C GLN A 64 -19.08 -2.12 -3.56
N GLY A 65 -17.88 -1.84 -4.08
CA GLY A 65 -16.63 -2.26 -3.44
C GLY A 65 -16.41 -1.59 -2.08
N ILE A 66 -16.84 -0.33 -1.90
CA ILE A 66 -16.83 0.35 -0.59
C ILE A 66 -17.69 -0.43 0.42
N ASP A 67 -18.91 -0.85 0.05
CA ASP A 67 -19.79 -1.61 0.95
C ASP A 67 -19.19 -2.97 1.35
N ILE A 68 -18.52 -3.64 0.41
CA ILE A 68 -17.79 -4.89 0.69
C ILE A 68 -16.64 -4.63 1.66
N LEU A 69 -15.82 -3.60 1.39
CA LEU A 69 -14.69 -3.23 2.25
C LEU A 69 -15.14 -2.82 3.66
N ARG A 70 -16.28 -2.13 3.80
CA ARG A 70 -16.84 -1.75 5.10
C ARG A 70 -17.07 -2.97 5.99
N ALA A 71 -17.69 -4.02 5.45
CA ALA A 71 -17.92 -5.26 6.19
C ALA A 71 -16.60 -5.94 6.63
N LEU A 72 -15.56 -5.90 5.79
CA LEU A 72 -14.24 -6.39 6.15
C LEU A 72 -13.58 -5.53 7.24
N PHE A 73 -13.67 -4.21 7.12
CA PHE A 73 -13.11 -3.28 8.11
C PHE A 73 -13.78 -3.39 9.48
N GLU A 74 -15.09 -3.65 9.54
CA GLU A 74 -15.78 -3.95 10.80
C GLU A 74 -15.19 -5.18 11.49
N TYR A 75 -14.85 -6.22 10.73
CA TYR A 75 -14.21 -7.40 11.30
C TYR A 75 -12.76 -7.13 11.69
N ILE A 76 -11.98 -6.51 10.81
CA ILE A 76 -10.54 -6.24 11.04
C ILE A 76 -10.36 -5.30 12.23
N SER A 77 -11.12 -4.21 12.32
CA SER A 77 -11.01 -3.25 13.43
C SER A 77 -11.31 -3.87 14.79
N LYS A 78 -12.26 -4.81 14.86
CA LYS A 78 -12.65 -5.50 16.10
C LYS A 78 -11.66 -6.59 16.52
N ASN A 79 -11.10 -7.32 15.56
CA ASN A 79 -10.33 -8.54 15.83
C ASN A 79 -8.82 -8.39 15.62
N LEU A 80 -8.41 -7.42 14.80
CA LEU A 80 -7.02 -7.15 14.40
C LEU A 80 -6.74 -5.64 14.45
N PRO A 81 -6.87 -4.97 15.60
CA PRO A 81 -6.82 -3.50 15.70
C PRO A 81 -5.48 -2.90 15.26
N GLU A 82 -4.39 -3.66 15.37
CA GLU A 82 -3.04 -3.26 14.96
C GLU A 82 -2.79 -3.38 13.45
N THR A 83 -3.80 -3.79 12.67
CA THR A 83 -3.69 -3.93 11.23
C THR A 83 -3.40 -2.59 10.59
N GLU A 84 -2.42 -2.59 9.70
CA GLU A 84 -2.21 -1.48 8.79
C GLU A 84 -3.07 -1.63 7.54
N ILE A 85 -3.66 -0.53 7.07
CA ILE A 85 -4.43 -0.51 5.83
C ILE A 85 -3.67 0.25 4.74
N VAL A 86 -3.38 -0.42 3.63
CA VAL A 86 -2.87 0.21 2.40
C VAL A 86 -4.05 0.61 1.53
N VAL A 87 -4.18 1.91 1.28
CA VAL A 87 -5.33 2.52 0.61
C VAL A 87 -4.97 2.95 -0.80
N ASN A 88 -5.68 2.40 -1.79
CA ASN A 88 -5.54 2.76 -3.21
C ASN A 88 -6.70 3.61 -3.76
N ASP A 89 -7.65 4.00 -2.92
CA ASP A 89 -8.85 4.76 -3.31
C ASP A 89 -9.17 5.89 -2.31
N TRP A 90 -9.50 7.08 -2.80
CA TRP A 90 -9.79 8.23 -1.94
C TRP A 90 -11.10 8.09 -1.17
N GLY A 91 -12.11 7.43 -1.74
CA GLY A 91 -13.37 7.11 -1.06
C GLY A 91 -13.14 6.12 0.08
N VAL A 92 -12.28 5.11 -0.13
CA VAL A 92 -11.84 4.21 0.95
C VAL A 92 -11.11 4.97 2.05
N LEU A 93 -10.20 5.90 1.71
CA LEU A 93 -9.51 6.72 2.71
C LEU A 93 -10.51 7.56 3.52
N LYS A 94 -11.50 8.17 2.85
CA LYS A 94 -12.54 8.96 3.51
C LYS A 94 -13.38 8.11 4.46
N MET A 95 -13.85 6.94 4.00
CA MET A 95 -14.61 6.00 4.82
C MET A 95 -13.81 5.57 6.05
N LEU A 96 -12.54 5.20 5.88
CA LEU A 96 -11.67 4.80 6.98
C LEU A 96 -11.52 5.91 8.02
N LYS A 97 -11.39 7.17 7.58
CA LYS A 97 -11.28 8.32 8.48
C LYS A 97 -12.56 8.63 9.25
N ASP A 98 -13.72 8.39 8.63
CA ASP A 98 -15.01 8.75 9.20
C ASP A 98 -15.57 7.65 10.12
N GLU A 99 -15.36 6.39 9.75
CA GLU A 99 -16.08 5.25 10.33
C GLU A 99 -15.16 4.35 11.19
N PHE A 100 -13.84 4.42 11.02
CA PHE A 100 -12.89 3.50 11.66
C PHE A 100 -11.70 4.22 12.30
N SER A 101 -10.99 3.52 13.19
CA SER A 101 -9.76 4.00 13.80
C SER A 101 -8.72 2.88 13.79
N PHE A 102 -7.99 2.76 12.69
CA PHE A 102 -6.92 1.78 12.52
C PHE A 102 -5.59 2.32 13.02
N ALA A 103 -4.70 1.43 13.45
CA ALA A 103 -3.39 1.81 13.98
C ALA A 103 -2.54 2.60 12.97
N LYS A 104 -2.57 2.20 11.69
CA LYS A 104 -1.77 2.81 10.63
C LYS A 104 -2.49 2.79 9.29
N LEU A 105 -2.41 3.91 8.57
CA LEU A 105 -2.80 4.01 7.17
C LEU A 105 -1.57 4.29 6.31
N SER A 106 -1.52 3.62 5.15
CA SER A 106 -0.51 3.76 4.12
C SER A 106 -1.14 4.13 2.79
N LEU A 107 -0.53 5.07 2.07
CA LEU A 107 -0.96 5.43 0.72
C LEU A 107 -0.40 4.41 -0.28
N GLY A 108 -1.28 3.67 -0.93
CA GLY A 108 -0.90 2.63 -1.88
C GLY A 108 -0.35 3.16 -3.20
N ARG A 109 0.28 2.26 -3.96
CA ARG A 109 1.00 2.57 -5.20
C ARG A 109 0.12 3.22 -6.27
N LEU A 110 -1.17 2.96 -6.29
CA LEU A 110 -2.07 3.60 -7.25
C LEU A 110 -2.29 5.09 -6.98
N LEU A 111 -2.13 5.51 -5.73
CA LEU A 111 -2.29 6.89 -5.30
C LEU A 111 -0.96 7.62 -5.16
N THR A 112 0.19 6.95 -5.05
CA THR A 112 1.49 7.64 -5.09
C THR A 112 1.84 8.23 -6.46
N LYS A 113 1.14 7.79 -7.53
CA LYS A 113 1.27 8.29 -8.91
C LYS A 113 2.72 8.38 -9.40
N GLN A 114 3.55 7.43 -8.96
CA GLN A 114 4.92 7.30 -9.43
C GLN A 114 4.92 7.07 -10.94
N GLU A 115 5.83 7.74 -11.65
CA GLU A 115 6.03 7.52 -13.08
C GLU A 115 6.54 6.09 -13.30
N ARG A 116 5.92 5.34 -14.21
CA ARG A 116 6.26 3.93 -14.50
C ARG A 116 6.43 3.69 -15.99
N ASP A 117 6.62 4.73 -16.79
CA ASP A 117 6.80 4.52 -18.22
C ASP A 117 8.15 3.80 -18.46
N PRO A 118 8.15 2.58 -19.01
CA PRO A 118 9.39 1.84 -19.23
C PRO A 118 10.30 2.54 -20.25
N ARG A 119 9.77 3.50 -21.04
CA ARG A 119 10.54 4.32 -21.97
C ARG A 119 11.36 5.40 -21.27
N SER A 120 11.15 5.63 -19.97
CA SER A 120 11.97 6.54 -19.16
C SER A 120 13.46 6.21 -19.25
N VAL A 121 13.82 4.93 -19.45
CA VAL A 121 15.21 4.50 -19.68
C VAL A 121 15.85 5.14 -20.91
N TYR A 122 15.06 5.45 -21.94
CA TYR A 122 15.55 6.09 -23.17
C TYR A 122 15.78 7.59 -23.00
N LEU A 123 15.22 8.20 -21.95
CA LEU A 123 15.43 9.61 -21.61
C LEU A 123 16.79 9.82 -20.93
N LYS A 124 17.39 8.75 -20.40
CA LYS A 124 18.72 8.81 -19.78
C LYS A 124 19.73 9.40 -20.76
N ASN A 125 20.42 10.46 -20.33
CA ASN A 125 21.38 11.25 -21.12
C ASN A 125 20.79 12.00 -22.33
N LYS A 126 19.46 12.01 -22.51
CA LYS A 126 18.77 12.79 -23.56
C LYS A 126 17.99 13.98 -23.03
N VAL A 127 17.83 14.08 -21.71
CA VAL A 127 17.14 15.18 -21.04
C VAL A 127 18.04 15.80 -19.98
N SER A 128 17.69 17.01 -19.53
CA SER A 128 18.43 17.70 -18.47
C SER A 128 18.37 16.92 -17.16
N PHE A 129 19.32 17.21 -16.27
CA PHE A 129 19.31 16.68 -14.91
C PHE A 129 17.98 16.98 -14.19
N ASP A 130 17.52 18.24 -14.24
CA ASP A 130 16.28 18.66 -13.58
C ASP A 130 15.05 17.91 -14.11
N MET A 131 15.01 17.61 -15.41
CA MET A 131 13.95 16.81 -16.00
C MET A 131 13.99 15.36 -15.51
N MET A 132 15.18 14.75 -15.43
CA MET A 132 15.32 13.41 -14.84
C MET A 132 14.90 13.38 -13.37
N GLU A 133 15.27 14.39 -12.58
CA GLU A 133 14.87 14.47 -11.18
C GLU A 133 13.36 14.66 -11.02
N HIS A 134 12.71 15.38 -11.93
CA HIS A 134 11.24 15.46 -11.97
C HIS A 134 10.60 14.08 -12.18
N PHE A 135 11.09 13.27 -13.13
CA PHE A 135 10.56 11.92 -13.40
C PHE A 135 10.83 10.91 -12.27
N ARG A 136 11.83 11.17 -11.43
CA ARG A 136 12.17 10.38 -10.25
C ARG A 136 11.43 10.85 -9.00
N GLY A 137 10.97 12.09 -9.01
CA GLY A 137 10.26 12.73 -7.91
C GLY A 137 8.86 12.17 -7.71
N LEU A 138 8.34 12.41 -6.51
CA LEU A 138 7.00 11.99 -6.12
C LEU A 138 6.20 13.20 -5.66
N TYR A 139 4.99 13.37 -6.18
CA TYR A 139 4.14 14.50 -5.81
C TYR A 139 3.79 14.49 -4.31
N VAL A 140 3.76 13.30 -3.69
CA VAL A 140 3.48 13.10 -2.26
C VAL A 140 4.56 13.68 -1.33
N ASP A 141 5.76 13.96 -1.87
CA ASP A 141 6.85 14.57 -1.10
C ASP A 141 6.73 16.12 -1.06
N SER A 142 5.83 16.72 -1.84
CA SER A 142 5.56 18.16 -1.72
C SER A 142 4.92 18.49 -0.37
N LEU A 143 5.34 19.60 0.26
CA LEU A 143 4.87 20.01 1.60
C LEU A 143 3.33 20.01 1.71
N PRO A 144 2.56 20.65 0.80
CA PRO A 144 1.12 20.75 0.95
C PRO A 144 0.43 19.37 0.87
N VAL A 145 0.89 18.50 -0.03
CA VAL A 145 0.31 17.16 -0.20
C VAL A 145 0.65 16.30 1.00
N ARG A 146 1.88 16.35 1.47
CA ARG A 146 2.30 15.58 2.65
C ARG A 146 1.51 15.98 3.88
N ASP A 147 1.34 17.27 4.13
CA ASP A 147 0.64 17.75 5.32
C ASP A 147 -0.85 17.39 5.25
N PHE A 148 -1.45 17.43 4.05
CA PHE A 148 -2.78 16.88 3.80
C PHE A 148 -2.85 15.38 4.12
N LEU A 149 -1.93 14.57 3.60
CA LEU A 149 -1.89 13.12 3.83
C LEU A 149 -1.74 12.79 5.33
N LYS A 150 -0.86 13.49 6.05
CA LYS A 150 -0.71 13.35 7.51
C LYS A 150 -2.00 13.71 8.24
N GLY A 151 -2.69 14.78 7.82
CA GLY A 151 -4.00 15.17 8.35
C GLY A 151 -5.12 14.16 8.05
N MET A 152 -4.91 13.25 7.10
CA MET A 152 -5.77 12.10 6.80
C MET A 152 -5.33 10.82 7.52
N GLY A 153 -4.29 10.87 8.36
CA GLY A 153 -3.77 9.72 9.09
C GLY A 153 -2.78 8.85 8.30
N ILE A 154 -2.39 9.25 7.09
CA ILE A 154 -1.37 8.55 6.31
C ILE A 154 0.00 8.76 6.96
N SER A 155 0.68 7.65 7.25
CA SER A 155 1.99 7.65 7.91
C SER A 155 3.13 7.14 7.02
N ARG A 156 2.79 6.42 5.94
CA ARG A 156 3.73 5.81 4.99
C ARG A 156 3.14 5.78 3.58
N VAL A 157 4.01 5.70 2.58
CA VAL A 157 3.64 5.53 1.16
C VAL A 157 4.24 4.25 0.59
N GLU A 158 3.54 3.60 -0.33
CA GLU A 158 4.00 2.41 -1.04
C GLU A 158 4.61 2.83 -2.40
N LEU A 159 5.84 2.40 -2.66
CA LEU A 159 6.61 2.76 -3.86
C LEU A 159 6.92 1.55 -4.72
N ASP A 160 6.98 1.78 -6.02
CA ASP A 160 7.51 0.81 -6.97
C ASP A 160 9.02 0.93 -7.07
N ASN A 161 9.68 -0.20 -7.32
CA ASN A 161 11.05 -0.18 -7.80
C ASN A 161 11.05 0.26 -9.28
N SER A 162 11.28 1.54 -9.57
CA SER A 162 11.20 2.08 -10.94
C SER A 162 12.52 2.01 -11.71
N LEU A 163 12.44 1.81 -13.03
CA LEU A 163 13.59 1.78 -13.93
C LEU A 163 14.43 3.07 -13.93
N GLN A 164 13.78 4.23 -13.83
CA GLN A 164 14.47 5.53 -13.80
C GLN A 164 15.10 5.85 -12.44
N GLY A 165 14.83 5.04 -11.41
CA GLY A 165 15.17 5.34 -10.01
C GLY A 165 14.13 6.22 -9.33
N ILE A 166 14.37 6.52 -8.05
CA ILE A 166 13.47 7.33 -7.20
C ILE A 166 14.32 8.40 -6.52
N THR A 167 13.87 9.65 -6.62
CA THR A 167 14.41 10.79 -5.89
C THR A 167 13.34 11.23 -4.92
N ARG A 168 13.72 11.38 -3.64
CA ARG A 168 12.81 11.86 -2.60
C ARG A 168 13.47 13.04 -1.88
N ALA A 169 12.69 14.08 -1.63
CA ALA A 169 13.17 15.31 -1.00
C ALA A 169 12.54 15.49 0.39
N ASP A 170 13.37 15.83 1.38
CA ASP A 170 12.90 16.08 2.74
C ASP A 170 11.93 17.27 2.83
N PRO A 171 10.97 17.26 3.78
CA PRO A 171 10.69 16.19 4.75
C PRO A 171 9.91 14.99 4.18
N LEU A 172 10.34 13.77 4.48
CA LEU A 172 9.76 12.54 3.93
C LEU A 172 8.65 11.92 4.81
N LEU A 173 7.63 11.35 4.15
CA LEU A 173 6.87 10.23 4.73
C LEU A 173 7.74 8.96 4.63
N ASN A 174 7.57 8.06 5.60
CA ASN A 174 8.16 6.72 5.49
C ASN A 174 7.72 6.07 4.18
N ALA A 175 8.53 5.19 3.62
CA ALA A 175 8.17 4.44 2.43
C ALA A 175 8.50 2.95 2.54
N SER A 176 7.65 2.16 1.90
CA SER A 176 7.91 0.76 1.59
C SER A 176 8.18 0.63 0.10
N LEU A 177 9.16 -0.21 -0.27
CA LEU A 177 9.53 -0.45 -1.67
C LEU A 177 9.11 -1.87 -2.05
N HIS A 178 8.31 -1.99 -3.11
CA HIS A 178 7.94 -3.29 -3.67
C HIS A 178 9.10 -3.84 -4.53
N PHE A 179 9.57 -5.04 -4.18
CA PHE A 179 10.71 -5.74 -4.80
C PHE A 179 10.34 -7.23 -4.97
N PRO A 180 10.88 -8.01 -5.94
CA PRO A 180 11.98 -7.72 -6.87
C PRO A 180 11.60 -7.05 -8.18
N PHE A 181 10.30 -6.97 -8.48
CA PHE A 181 9.84 -6.49 -9.78
C PHE A 181 10.22 -5.04 -9.99
N VAL A 182 10.80 -4.75 -11.16
CA VAL A 182 11.10 -3.40 -11.61
C VAL A 182 10.00 -2.97 -12.57
N PHE A 183 9.42 -1.80 -12.34
CA PHE A 183 8.37 -1.20 -13.17
C PHE A 183 8.93 -0.06 -14.02
#